data_AF-A0A832PPC4-F1
#
_entry.id   AF-A0A832PPC4-F1
#
_cell.length_a   1.000
_cell.length_b   1.000
_cell.length_c   1.000
_cell.angle_alpha   90.00
_cell.angle_beta   90.00
_cell.angle_gamma   90.00
#
_symmetry.space_group_name_H-M   'P 1'
#
loop_
_entity.id
_entity.type
_entity.pdbx_description
1 polymer ?
#
loop_
_entity_poly.entity_id
_entity_poly.type
_entity_poly.pdbx_seq_one_letter_code
_entity_poly.pdbx_strand_id
1 'polypeptide(L)'
;MIEAVITQTGGLAWTIVAFVVALSIIVGVHEYGHYIVGRWCGIRAEVFSLGFGPRLVAWRDRRGTVWQIAAIPLGGYVRFLGDADVASATRDGTVDPALARQTLGGAPLWARFATVAAGPVFNFILAALVFAGVITWQGLATERLEVGEILQ
;
A
#
# COMPACT_ATOMS: atom_id res chain seq x y z
N MET A 1 -29.13 10.96 -28.33
CA MET A 1 -28.67 11.89 -27.27
C MET A 1 -28.66 11.23 -25.89
N ILE A 2 -29.75 10.57 -25.46
CA ILE A 2 -29.83 9.87 -24.16
C ILE A 2 -28.88 8.65 -24.08
N GLU A 3 -28.77 7.84 -25.14
CA GLU A 3 -27.84 6.70 -25.16
C GLU A 3 -26.36 7.13 -25.06
N ALA A 4 -25.98 8.25 -25.68
CA ALA A 4 -24.63 8.79 -25.56
C ALA A 4 -24.30 9.21 -24.12
N VAL A 5 -25.29 9.80 -23.41
CA VAL A 5 -25.14 10.17 -22.00
C VAL A 5 -25.06 8.94 -21.10
N ILE A 6 -25.84 7.88 -21.37
CA ILE A 6 -25.79 6.62 -20.59
C ILE A 6 -24.45 5.91 -20.80
N THR A 7 -23.95 5.82 -22.04
CA THR A 7 -22.65 5.21 -22.35
C THR A 7 -21.49 6.00 -21.74
N GLN A 8 -21.55 7.33 -21.79
CA GLN A 8 -20.53 8.19 -21.19
C GLN A 8 -20.56 8.12 -19.65
N THR A 9 -21.75 8.13 -19.03
CA THR A 9 -21.90 8.02 -17.58
C THR A 9 -21.52 6.63 -17.06
N GLY A 10 -21.87 5.57 -17.81
CA GLY A 10 -21.44 4.20 -17.51
C GLY A 10 -19.92 4.04 -17.58
N GLY A 11 -19.29 4.62 -18.60
CA GLY A 11 -17.83 4.67 -18.71
C GLY A 11 -17.17 5.46 -17.57
N LEU A 12 -17.76 6.59 -17.17
CA LEU A 12 -17.25 7.40 -16.05
C LEU A 12 -17.38 6.68 -14.71
N ALA A 13 -18.54 6.10 -14.40
CA ALA A 13 -18.75 5.33 -13.17
C ALA A 13 -17.78 4.15 -13.08
N TRP A 14 -17.60 3.42 -14.19
CA TRP A 14 -16.61 2.34 -14.27
C TRP A 14 -15.18 2.85 -14.04
N THR A 15 -14.82 3.98 -14.65
CA THR A 15 -13.50 4.59 -14.48
C THR A 15 -13.25 5.00 -13.03
N ILE A 16 -14.25 5.57 -12.35
CA ILE A 16 -14.15 5.94 -10.94
C ILE A 16 -13.96 4.69 -10.06
N VAL A 17 -14.74 3.64 -10.29
CA VAL A 17 -14.60 2.38 -9.54
C VAL A 17 -13.22 1.76 -9.77
N ALA A 18 -12.78 1.67 -11.03
CA ALA A 18 -11.47 1.15 -11.38
C ALA A 18 -10.33 1.99 -10.77
N PHE A 19 -10.46 3.32 -10.78
CA PHE A 19 -9.51 4.23 -10.15
C PHE A 19 -9.43 4.01 -8.64
N VAL A 20 -10.57 3.94 -7.95
CA VAL A 20 -10.62 3.70 -6.50
C VAL A 20 -10.00 2.35 -6.15
N VAL A 21 -10.29 1.30 -6.91
CA VAL A 21 -9.70 -0.04 -6.70
C VAL A 21 -8.18 0.00 -6.92
N ALA A 22 -7.72 0.57 -8.04
CA ALA A 22 -6.30 0.67 -8.34
C ALA A 22 -5.55 1.48 -7.26
N LEU A 23 -6.09 2.62 -6.85
CA LEU A 23 -5.50 3.46 -5.81
C LEU A 23 -5.45 2.72 -4.47
N SER A 24 -6.53 2.01 -4.10
CA SER A 24 -6.59 1.22 -2.86
C SER A 24 -5.50 0.14 -2.82
N ILE A 25 -5.24 -0.52 -3.95
CA ILE A 25 -4.17 -1.53 -4.06
C ILE A 25 -2.80 -0.87 -3.93
N ILE A 26 -2.54 0.21 -4.68
CA ILE A 26 -1.24 0.91 -4.68
C ILE A 26 -0.91 1.42 -3.29
N VAL A 27 -1.86 2.11 -2.65
CA VAL A 27 -1.71 2.62 -1.29
C VAL A 27 -1.57 1.46 -0.30
N GLY A 28 -2.38 0.42 -0.40
CA GLY A 28 -2.31 -0.71 0.51
C GLY A 28 -0.97 -1.41 0.49
N VAL A 29 -0.39 -1.61 -0.70
CA VAL A 29 0.95 -2.19 -0.85
C VAL A 29 2.04 -1.23 -0.35
N HIS A 30 1.90 0.07 -0.59
CA HIS A 30 2.81 1.09 -0.07
C HIS A 30 2.87 1.08 1.46
N GLU A 31 1.72 1.19 2.11
CA GLU A 31 1.63 1.16 3.58
C GLU A 31 2.11 -0.20 4.12
N TYR A 32 1.82 -1.30 3.42
CA TYR A 32 2.30 -2.62 3.82
C TYR A 32 3.83 -2.69 3.82
N GLY A 33 4.49 -2.03 2.86
CA GLY A 33 5.94 -1.89 2.83
C GLY A 33 6.50 -1.22 4.09
N HIS A 34 5.95 -0.07 4.47
CA HIS A 34 6.31 0.61 5.72
C HIS A 34 6.11 -0.29 6.93
N TYR A 35 4.95 -0.96 7.01
CA TYR A 35 4.61 -1.85 8.11
C TYR A 35 5.61 -3.01 8.24
N ILE A 36 5.85 -3.77 7.17
CA ILE A 36 6.64 -5.00 7.26
C ILE A 36 8.12 -4.71 7.53
N VAL A 37 8.69 -3.69 6.88
CA VAL A 37 10.09 -3.31 7.07
C VAL A 37 10.30 -2.68 8.44
N GLY A 38 9.39 -1.80 8.89
CA GLY A 38 9.45 -1.26 10.26
C GLY A 38 9.44 -2.37 11.30
N ARG A 39 8.60 -3.39 11.11
CA ARG A 39 8.53 -4.56 11.99
C ARG A 39 9.82 -5.39 11.97
N TRP A 40 10.42 -5.62 10.80
CA TRP A 40 11.70 -6.33 10.70
C TRP A 40 12.85 -5.55 11.34
N CYS A 41 12.80 -4.23 11.30
CA CYS A 41 13.75 -3.34 11.98
C CYS A 41 13.50 -3.21 13.51
N GLY A 42 12.51 -3.91 14.07
CA GLY A 42 12.19 -3.89 15.50
C GLY A 42 11.33 -2.69 15.94
N ILE A 43 10.81 -1.92 14.98
CA ILE A 43 9.88 -0.81 15.25
C ILE A 43 8.47 -1.39 15.38
N ARG A 44 7.78 -1.01 16.45
CA ARG A 44 6.43 -1.52 16.73
C ARG A 44 5.39 -0.69 16.00
N ALA A 45 4.63 -1.32 15.10
CA ALA A 45 3.46 -0.72 14.46
C ALA A 45 2.20 -0.97 15.31
N GLU A 46 1.52 0.10 15.70
CA GLU A 46 0.30 0.05 16.52
C GLU A 46 -0.97 -0.03 15.67
N VAL A 47 -1.02 0.73 14.58
CA VAL A 47 -2.19 0.83 13.70
C VAL A 47 -1.74 0.74 12.25
N PHE A 48 -2.45 -0.09 11.48
CA PHE A 48 -2.39 -0.13 10.03
C PHE A 48 -3.75 0.30 9.50
N SER A 49 -3.83 1.43 8.81
CA SER A 49 -5.07 1.96 8.26
C SER A 49 -5.02 1.98 6.74
N LEU A 50 -5.95 1.26 6.11
CA LEU A 50 -6.24 1.41 4.69
C LEU A 50 -7.41 2.38 4.56
N GLY A 51 -7.14 3.58 4.03
CA GLY A 51 -8.09 4.68 3.97
C GLY A 51 -7.92 5.70 5.10
N PHE A 52 -8.66 6.80 4.95
CA PHE A 52 -8.83 7.86 5.94
C PHE A 52 -10.28 7.99 6.43
N GLY A 53 -10.46 8.74 7.52
CA GLY A 53 -11.77 9.10 8.06
C GLY A 53 -12.36 8.03 9.00
N PRO A 54 -13.70 7.90 9.07
CA PRO A 54 -14.33 7.00 10.02
C PRO A 54 -13.96 5.55 9.70
N ARG A 55 -13.52 4.83 10.75
CA ARG A 55 -13.22 3.39 10.67
C ARG A 55 -14.51 2.63 10.35
N LEU A 56 -14.50 1.86 9.27
CA LEU A 56 -15.60 0.97 8.90
C LEU A 56 -15.46 -0.35 9.63
N VAL A 57 -14.26 -0.93 9.55
CA VAL A 57 -13.93 -2.23 10.16
C VAL A 57 -12.56 -2.11 10.80
N ALA A 58 -12.40 -2.68 12.00
CA ALA A 58 -11.12 -2.79 12.66
C ALA A 58 -10.98 -4.12 13.39
N TRP A 59 -9.81 -4.74 13.30
CA TRP A 59 -9.48 -5.97 14.01
C TRP A 59 -8.05 -5.90 14.52
N ARG A 60 -7.78 -6.64 15.60
CA ARG A 60 -6.44 -6.69 16.20
C ARG A 60 -5.76 -8.00 15.84
N ASP A 61 -4.58 -7.90 15.25
CA ASP A 61 -3.75 -9.07 14.93
C ASP A 61 -3.06 -9.61 16.20
N ARG A 62 -2.62 -10.88 16.16
CA ARG A 62 -1.82 -11.55 17.20
C ARG A 62 -0.56 -10.78 17.58
N ARG A 63 -0.04 -9.97 16.64
CA ARG A 63 1.14 -9.12 16.83
C ARG A 63 0.84 -7.82 17.58
N GLY A 64 -0.44 -7.58 17.91
CA GLY A 64 -0.89 -6.42 18.67
C GLY A 64 -1.22 -5.19 17.84
N THR A 65 -0.98 -5.21 16.53
CA THR A 65 -1.33 -4.16 15.56
C THR A 65 -2.83 -4.17 15.27
N VAL A 66 -3.45 -3.00 15.31
CA VAL A 66 -4.85 -2.79 14.90
C VAL A 66 -4.88 -2.55 13.40
N TRP A 67 -5.47 -3.47 12.66
CA TRP A 67 -5.78 -3.32 11.25
C TRP A 67 -7.14 -2.67 11.11
N GLN A 68 -7.25 -1.62 10.31
CA GLN A 68 -8.50 -0.94 10.08
C GLN A 68 -8.66 -0.57 8.61
N ILE A 69 -9.91 -0.58 8.17
CA ILE A 69 -10.33 -0.09 6.86
C ILE A 69 -11.25 1.10 7.11
N ALA A 70 -10.92 2.25 6.53
CA ALA A 70 -11.67 3.49 6.69
C ALA A 70 -12.47 3.83 5.43
N ALA A 71 -13.46 4.72 5.59
CA ALA A 71 -14.43 4.99 4.53
C ALA A 71 -13.85 5.66 3.27
N ILE A 72 -12.75 6.40 3.40
CA ILE A 72 -12.17 7.16 2.29
C ILE A 72 -10.93 6.41 1.76
N PRO A 73 -10.98 5.76 0.58
CA PRO A 73 -9.88 4.95 0.04
C PRO A 73 -8.75 5.77 -0.62
N LEU A 74 -8.70 7.08 -0.39
CA LEU A 74 -7.75 8.00 -1.04
C LEU A 74 -6.34 8.02 -0.42
N GLY A 75 -6.04 7.09 0.48
CA GLY A 75 -4.72 6.95 1.09
C GLY A 75 -4.76 6.00 2.28
N GLY A 76 -3.76 6.05 3.13
CA GLY A 76 -3.62 5.14 4.26
C GLY A 76 -2.51 5.64 5.17
N TYR A 77 -2.31 4.96 6.29
CA TYR A 77 -1.17 5.25 7.16
C TYR A 77 -0.81 4.05 8.04
N VAL A 78 0.47 3.91 8.32
CA VAL A 78 1.00 3.07 9.40
C VAL A 78 1.42 3.95 10.57
N ARG A 79 0.84 3.68 11.74
CA ARG A 79 1.22 4.34 12.98
C ARG A 79 2.23 3.49 13.73
N PHE A 80 3.41 4.05 13.98
CA PHE A 80 4.42 3.41 14.79
C PHE A 80 4.33 3.88 16.25
N LEU A 81 4.86 3.07 17.16
CA LEU A 81 4.92 3.36 18.58
C LEU A 81 5.65 4.70 18.78
N GLY A 82 5.01 5.61 19.51
CA GLY A 82 5.56 6.94 19.78
C GLY A 82 5.34 7.98 18.68
N ASP A 83 4.72 7.64 17.54
CA ASP A 83 4.24 8.67 16.61
C ASP A 83 3.08 9.42 17.25
N ALA A 84 3.19 10.76 17.28
CA ALA A 84 2.12 11.63 17.70
C ALA A 84 0.94 11.46 16.74
N ASP A 85 -0.23 11.26 17.32
CA ASP A 85 -1.43 10.85 16.63
C ASP A 85 -1.92 11.95 15.66
N VAL A 86 -1.93 11.68 14.35
CA VAL A 86 -2.52 12.60 13.36
C VAL A 86 -4.06 12.53 13.34
N ALA A 87 -4.66 11.55 14.03
CA ALA A 87 -6.10 11.28 13.98
C ALA A 87 -6.81 11.20 15.35
N SER A 88 -6.09 11.11 16.47
CA SER A 88 -6.70 11.09 17.81
C SER A 88 -5.80 11.73 18.87
N ALA A 89 -6.12 12.96 19.25
CA ALA A 89 -5.40 13.80 20.22
C ALA A 89 -5.37 13.27 21.68
N THR A 90 -5.14 11.98 21.95
CA THR A 90 -5.27 11.45 23.33
C THR A 90 -4.37 10.25 23.68
N ARG A 91 -3.08 10.25 23.29
CA ARG A 91 -2.09 9.49 24.04
C ARG A 91 -0.95 10.40 24.48
N ASP A 92 -0.89 10.61 25.80
CA ASP A 92 0.20 11.30 26.48
C ASP A 92 1.54 10.78 25.98
N GLY A 93 2.35 11.71 25.47
CA GLY A 93 3.63 11.48 24.80
C GLY A 93 4.75 11.03 25.73
N THR A 94 4.49 10.07 26.62
CA THR A 94 5.52 9.42 27.44
C THR A 94 5.62 7.96 27.03
N VAL A 95 6.43 7.70 26.00
CA VAL A 95 6.84 6.33 25.68
C VAL A 95 7.73 5.86 26.83
N ASP A 96 7.42 4.69 27.39
CA ASP A 96 8.26 4.01 28.38
C ASP A 96 9.72 3.98 27.86
N PRO A 97 10.72 4.46 28.63
CA PRO A 97 12.13 4.42 28.24
C PRO A 97 12.59 3.04 27.76
N ALA A 98 12.00 1.96 28.30
CA ALA A 98 12.30 0.58 27.88
C ALA A 98 11.86 0.28 26.44
N LEU A 99 10.83 0.97 25.95
CA LEU A 99 10.27 0.82 24.60
C LEU A 99 10.77 1.89 23.62
N ALA A 100 11.59 2.85 24.06
CA ALA A 100 12.10 3.92 23.21
C ALA A 100 12.81 3.40 21.94
N ARG A 101 13.55 2.29 22.02
CA ARG A 101 14.20 1.65 20.87
C ARG A 101 13.24 1.03 19.86
N GLN A 102 11.99 0.78 20.24
CA GLN A 102 10.94 0.25 19.37
C GLN A 102 10.10 1.36 18.71
N THR A 103 10.42 2.63 18.98
CA THR A 103 9.82 3.78 18.30
C THR A 103 10.59 4.12 17.03
N LEU A 104 9.93 4.81 16.09
CA LEU A 104 10.61 5.37 14.93
C LEU A 104 11.73 6.35 15.35
N GLY A 105 11.51 7.15 16.39
CA GLY A 105 12.49 8.14 16.86
C GLY A 105 13.74 7.51 17.50
N GLY A 106 13.58 6.43 18.25
CA GLY A 106 14.66 5.76 18.98
C GLY A 106 15.35 4.61 18.23
N ALA A 107 14.86 4.26 17.03
CA ALA A 107 15.51 3.30 16.15
C ALA A 107 16.77 3.90 15.49
N PRO A 108 17.78 3.07 15.13
CA PRO A 108 18.97 3.54 14.44
C PRO A 108 18.60 4.16 13.08
N LEU A 109 19.41 5.12 12.61
CA LEU A 109 19.11 5.89 11.39
C LEU A 109 18.85 5.03 10.16
N TRP A 110 19.60 3.93 10.00
CA TRP A 110 19.40 3.00 8.88
C TRP A 110 18.02 2.32 8.93
N ALA A 111 17.53 1.97 10.12
CA ALA A 111 16.24 1.32 10.31
C ALA A 111 15.09 2.28 9.99
N ARG A 112 15.23 3.54 10.43
CA ARG A 112 14.28 4.62 10.12
C ARG A 112 14.21 4.86 8.62
N PHE A 113 15.37 5.01 7.99
CA PHE A 113 15.48 5.21 6.56
C PHE A 113 14.90 4.03 5.78
N ALA A 114 15.26 2.80 6.15
CA ALA A 114 14.73 1.59 5.52
C ALA A 114 13.20 1.52 5.63
N THR A 115 12.65 1.84 6.79
CA THR A 115 11.20 1.83 7.03
C THR A 115 10.48 2.85 6.16
N VAL A 116 11.00 4.08 6.04
CA VAL A 116 10.40 5.14 5.20
C VAL A 116 10.60 4.86 3.71
N ALA A 117 11.75 4.31 3.30
CA ALA A 117 11.99 3.95 1.91
C ALA A 117 11.18 2.72 1.45
N ALA A 118 10.73 1.88 2.40
CA ALA A 118 10.04 0.64 2.08
C ALA A 118 8.75 0.84 1.29
N GLY A 119 7.94 1.85 1.61
CA GLY A 119 6.69 2.10 0.89
C GLY A 119 6.89 2.32 -0.61
N PRO A 120 7.72 3.28 -1.03
CA PRO A 120 8.06 3.47 -2.44
C PRO A 120 8.65 2.22 -3.10
N VAL A 121 9.57 1.51 -2.42
CA VAL A 121 10.19 0.29 -2.95
C VAL A 121 9.16 -0.80 -3.23
N PHE A 122 8.20 -1.00 -2.33
CA PHE A 122 7.12 -1.97 -2.53
C PHE A 122 6.22 -1.60 -3.71
N ASN A 123 5.97 -0.32 -3.95
CA ASN A 123 5.24 0.11 -5.14
C ASN A 123 6.04 -0.12 -6.44
N PHE A 124 7.36 0.07 -6.43
CA PHE A 124 8.19 -0.27 -7.59
C PHE A 124 8.18 -1.78 -7.87
N ILE A 125 8.22 -2.61 -6.82
CA ILE A 125 8.09 -4.07 -6.95
C ILE A 125 6.72 -4.42 -7.52
N LEU A 126 5.64 -3.84 -6.98
CA LEU A 126 4.28 -4.03 -7.49
C LEU A 126 4.19 -3.66 -8.97
N ALA A 127 4.70 -2.50 -9.36
CA ALA A 127 4.69 -2.05 -10.74
C ALA A 127 5.45 -3.04 -11.64
N ALA A 128 6.65 -3.46 -11.24
CA ALA A 128 7.44 -4.44 -11.99
C ALA A 128 6.68 -5.77 -12.19
N LEU A 129 6.02 -6.28 -11.14
CA LEU A 129 5.22 -7.51 -11.22
C LEU A 129 4.01 -7.35 -12.13
N VAL A 130 3.29 -6.22 -12.04
CA VAL A 130 2.14 -5.94 -12.89
C VAL A 130 2.55 -5.82 -14.35
N PHE A 131 3.58 -5.02 -14.66
CA PHE A 131 4.09 -4.88 -16.03
C PHE A 131 4.61 -6.20 -16.60
N ALA A 132 5.40 -6.95 -15.83
CA ALA A 132 5.88 -8.25 -16.25
C ALA A 132 4.72 -9.21 -16.57
N GLY A 133 3.73 -9.30 -15.67
CA GLY A 133 2.54 -10.13 -15.88
C GLY A 133 1.75 -9.74 -17.12
N VAL A 134 1.54 -8.44 -17.34
CA VAL A 134 0.83 -7.93 -18.53
C VAL A 134 1.61 -8.24 -19.81
N ILE A 135 2.93 -8.00 -19.84
CA ILE A 135 3.77 -8.27 -21.02
C ILE A 135 3.78 -9.76 -21.35
N THR A 136 3.93 -10.63 -20.34
CA THR A 136 3.90 -12.08 -20.56
C THR A 136 2.53 -12.56 -21.03
N TRP A 137 1.44 -11.98 -20.52
CA TRP A 137 0.08 -12.35 -20.92
C TRP A 137 -0.27 -11.89 -22.33
N GLN A 138 0.08 -10.66 -22.70
CA GLN A 138 -0.26 -10.10 -24.02
C GLN A 138 0.65 -10.63 -25.14
N GLY A 139 1.86 -11.09 -24.79
CA GLY A 139 2.89 -11.43 -25.76
C GLY A 139 3.46 -10.18 -26.45
N LEU A 140 4.69 -10.27 -26.96
CA LEU A 140 5.26 -9.22 -27.81
C LEU A 140 5.07 -9.63 -29.27
N ALA A 141 4.43 -8.77 -30.07
CA ALA A 141 4.41 -8.94 -31.52
C ALA A 141 5.84 -8.80 -32.04
N THR A 142 6.46 -9.93 -32.39
CA THR A 142 7.76 -9.93 -33.06
C THR A 142 7.54 -9.72 -34.56
N GLU A 143 8.28 -8.80 -35.16
CA GLU A 143 8.30 -8.64 -36.63
C GLU A 143 9.22 -9.67 -37.30
N ARG A 144 9.85 -10.55 -36.52
CA ARG A 144 10.73 -11.58 -37.03
C ARG A 144 9.89 -12.71 -37.64
N LEU A 145 9.87 -12.75 -38.98
CA LEU A 145 9.43 -13.93 -39.73
C LEU A 145 10.37 -15.10 -39.41
N GLU A 146 9.99 -15.94 -38.46
CA GLU A 146 10.62 -17.25 -38.27
C GLU A 146 10.03 -18.21 -39.31
N VAL A 147 10.74 -18.40 -40.42
CA VAL A 147 10.45 -19.50 -41.33
C VAL A 147 10.83 -20.77 -40.58
N GLY A 148 9.83 -21.52 -40.10
CA GLY A 148 10.07 -22.81 -39.47
C GLY A 148 10.84 -23.70 -40.43
N GLU A 149 12.04 -24.15 -40.03
CA GLU A 149 12.73 -25.22 -40.74
C GLU A 149 11.84 -26.45 -40.71
N ILE A 150 11.29 -26.80 -41.86
CA ILE A 150 10.64 -28.08 -42.06
C ILE A 150 11.79 -29.09 -42.03
N LEU A 151 11.89 -29.85 -40.94
CA LEU A 151 12.79 -30.99 -40.82
C LEU A 151 12.66 -31.85 -42.08
N GLN A 152 13.74 -31.96 -42.85
CA GLN A 152 13.88 -32.90 -43.97
C GLN A 152 14.18 -34.31 -43.45
#